data_AF-A0A7V1XNJ6-F1
#
_entry.id   AF-A0A7V1XNJ6-F1
#
_cell.length_a   1.000
_cell.length_b   1.000
_cell.length_c   1.000
_cell.angle_alpha   90.00
_cell.angle_beta   90.00
_cell.angle_gamma   90.00
#
_symmetry.space_group_name_H-M   'P 1'
#
loop_
_entity.id
_entity.type
_entity.pdbx_description
1 polymer ?
#
loop_
_entity_poly.entity_id
_entity_poly.type
_entity_poly.pdbx_seq_one_letter_code
_entity_poly.pdbx_strand_id
1 'polypeptide(L)' 'RGADDAAVDHWLRMGSGVPGYIGFAIGRSIWWDPLKAYVDGQMGREEAAKQIAANYRRFIDVYEAGQEA' A
#
# COMPACT_ATOMS: atom_id res chain seq x y z
N ARG A 1 5.39 -8.24 -12.29
CA ARG A 1 5.44 -6.80 -12.68
C ARG A 1 4.29 -6.06 -12.03
N GLY A 2 4.52 -5.41 -10.89
CA GLY A 2 3.72 -4.31 -10.33
C GLY A 2 4.61 -3.07 -10.24
N ALA A 3 4.04 -1.90 -9.99
CA ALA A 3 4.82 -0.70 -9.65
C ALA A 3 5.52 -0.94 -8.30
N ASP A 4 6.74 -0.43 -8.13
CA ASP A 4 7.38 -0.41 -6.83
C ASP A 4 6.70 0.61 -5.91
N ASP A 5 6.95 0.49 -4.61
CA ASP A 5 6.30 1.33 -3.59
C ASP A 5 6.62 2.81 -3.77
N ALA A 6 7.80 3.16 -4.28
CA ALA A 6 8.20 4.55 -4.49
C ALA A 6 7.36 5.22 -5.59
N ALA A 7 7.09 4.51 -6.68
CA ALA A 7 6.21 4.99 -7.74
C ALA A 7 4.77 5.16 -7.24
N VAL A 8 4.27 4.21 -6.45
CA VAL A 8 2.92 4.30 -5.87
C VAL A 8 2.81 5.49 -4.91
N ASP A 9 3.80 5.67 -4.04
CA ASP A 9 3.84 6.80 -3.10
C ASP A 9 3.83 8.15 -3.81
N HIS A 10 4.62 8.26 -4.88
CA HIS A 10 4.66 9.47 -5.69
C HIS A 10 3.27 9.79 -6.28
N TRP A 11 2.59 8.81 -6.87
CA TRP A 11 1.28 9.03 -7.47
C TRP A 11 0.20 9.39 -6.44
N LEU A 12 0.21 8.76 -5.26
CA LEU A 12 -0.74 9.10 -4.20
C LEU A 12 -0.58 10.55 -3.75
N ARG A 13 0.66 11.01 -3.54
CA ARG A 13 0.96 12.40 -3.15
C ARG A 13 0.59 13.42 -4.23
N MET A 14 0.80 13.07 -5.50
CA MET A 14 0.46 13.98 -6.61
C MET A 14 -1.04 14.02 -6.89
N GLY A 15 -1.73 12.89 -6.72
CA GLY A 15 -3.16 12.76 -6.99
C GLY A 15 -4.06 13.33 -5.89
N SER A 16 -3.64 13.27 -4.64
CA SER A 16 -4.43 13.63 -3.45
C SER A 16 -5.07 15.02 -3.50
N GLY A 17 -4.40 16.01 -4.08
CA GLY A 17 -4.92 17.38 -4.22
C GLY A 17 -5.77 17.63 -5.46
N VAL A 18 -5.91 16.65 -6.37
CA VAL A 18 -6.58 16.83 -7.66
C VAL A 18 -8.10 16.73 -7.49
N PRO A 19 -8.89 17.74 -7.88
CA PRO A 19 -10.34 17.65 -7.83
C PRO A 19 -10.87 16.43 -8.60
N GLY A 20 -11.64 15.58 -7.93
CA GLY A 20 -12.18 14.34 -8.49
C GLY A 20 -11.32 13.09 -8.25
N TYR A 21 -10.11 13.22 -7.70
CA TYR A 21 -9.33 12.09 -7.20
C TYR A 21 -9.73 11.79 -5.75
N ILE A 22 -10.70 10.89 -5.57
CA ILE A 22 -11.34 10.63 -4.27
C ILE A 22 -10.78 9.41 -3.54
N GLY A 23 -9.73 8.77 -4.07
CA GLY A 23 -9.11 7.61 -3.43
C GLY A 23 -8.20 6.83 -4.38
N PHE A 24 -7.81 5.64 -3.94
CA PHE A 24 -6.85 4.80 -4.65
C PHE A 24 -7.25 3.31 -4.60
N ALA A 25 -6.71 2.54 -5.55
CA ALA A 25 -6.83 1.09 -5.59
C ALA A 25 -5.45 0.47 -5.80
N ILE A 26 -4.87 -0.08 -4.73
CA ILE A 26 -3.54 -0.71 -4.74
C ILE A 26 -3.70 -2.20 -4.47
N GLY A 27 -2.97 -3.02 -5.22
CA GLY A 27 -3.03 -4.48 -5.15
C GLY A 27 -1.78 -5.07 -4.54
N ARG A 28 -0.94 -5.70 -5.39
CA ARG A 28 0.22 -6.51 -4.96
C ARG A 28 1.20 -5.79 -4.02
N SER A 29 1.37 -4.48 -4.13
CA SER A 29 2.21 -3.71 -3.19
C SER A 29 1.74 -3.80 -1.74
N ILE A 30 0.46 -4.13 -1.50
CA ILE A 30 -0.07 -4.37 -0.15
C ILE A 30 0.18 -5.81 0.30
N TRP A 31 -0.15 -6.79 -0.56
CA TRP A 31 -0.33 -8.17 -0.11
C TRP A 31 0.64 -9.21 -0.67
N TRP A 32 1.39 -8.91 -1.74
CA TRP A 32 2.17 -9.94 -2.45
C TRP A 32 3.28 -10.55 -1.59
N ASP A 33 4.15 -9.72 -1.03
CA ASP A 33 5.31 -10.22 -0.27
C ASP A 33 4.91 -10.93 1.03
N PRO A 34 3.99 -10.38 1.87
CA PRO A 34 3.53 -11.10 3.07
C PRO A 34 2.80 -12.41 2.75
N LEU A 35 1.96 -12.41 1.70
CA LEU A 35 1.26 -13.63 1.27
C LEU A 35 2.25 -14.68 0.78
N LYS A 36 3.24 -14.28 -0.02
CA LYS A 36 4.28 -15.17 -0.51
C LYS A 36 5.08 -15.76 0.66
N ALA A 37 5.53 -14.93 1.60
CA ALA A 37 6.26 -15.39 2.78
C ALA A 37 5.44 -16.39 3.61
N TYR A 38 4.13 -16.19 3.73
CA TYR A 38 3.24 -17.15 4.37
C TYR A 38 3.13 -18.48 3.60
N VAL A 39 2.90 -18.43 2.28
CA VAL A 39 2.80 -19.62 1.43
C VAL A 39 4.11 -20.41 1.41
N ASP A 40 5.25 -19.72 1.44
CA ASP A 40 6.59 -20.32 1.45
C ASP A 40 7.00 -20.81 2.87
N GLY A 41 6.13 -20.68 3.87
CA GLY A 41 6.39 -21.13 5.24
C GLY A 41 7.39 -20.26 6.04
N GLN A 42 7.73 -19.08 5.52
CA GLN A 42 8.69 -18.13 6.11
C GLN A 42 8.04 -17.17 7.11
N MET A 43 6.70 -17.10 7.12
CA MET A 43 5.93 -16.20 7.97
C MET A 43 4.66 -16.89 8.46
N GLY A 44 4.27 -16.64 9.72
CA GLY A 44 3.00 -17.12 10.27
C GLY A 44 1.80 -16.37 9.68
N ARG A 45 0.63 -17.01 9.65
CA ARG A 45 -0.61 -16.43 9.09
C ARG A 45 -0.97 -15.08 9.72
N GLU A 46 -0.90 -14.98 11.04
CA GLU A 46 -1.23 -13.75 11.76
C GLU A 46 -0.23 -12.63 11.46
N GLU A 47 1.05 -12.97 11.36
CA GLU A 47 2.09 -12.00 11.04
C GLU A 47 1.93 -11.46 9.62
N ALA A 48 1.64 -12.34 8.66
CA ALA A 48 1.33 -11.94 7.30
C ALA A 48 0.11 -11.01 7.24
N ALA A 49 -0.96 -11.32 7.98
CA ALA A 49 -2.14 -10.47 8.05
C ALA A 49 -1.83 -9.09 8.66
N LYS A 50 -1.03 -9.02 9.74
CA LYS A 50 -0.58 -7.75 10.33
C LYS A 50 0.23 -6.93 9.35
N GLN A 51 1.13 -7.56 8.60
CA GLN A 51 1.95 -6.84 7.63
C GLN A 51 1.13 -6.32 6.44
N ILE A 52 0.15 -7.10 5.95
CA ILE A 52 -0.82 -6.63 4.95
C ILE A 52 -1.57 -5.39 5.45
N ALA A 53 -2.06 -5.43 6.70
CA ALA A 53 -2.77 -4.31 7.30
C ALA A 53 -1.87 -3.07 7.46
N ALA A 54 -0.62 -3.26 7.90
CA ALA A 54 0.37 -2.20 8.02
C ALA A 54 0.71 -1.56 6.67
N ASN A 55 0.89 -2.37 5.62
CA ASN A 55 1.14 -1.88 4.27
C ASN A 55 -0.04 -1.06 3.75
N TYR A 56 -1.28 -1.53 3.95
CA TYR A 56 -2.46 -0.77 3.57
C TYR A 56 -2.56 0.56 4.33
N ARG A 57 -2.30 0.53 5.65
CA ARG A 57 -2.33 1.74 6.48
C ARG A 57 -1.32 2.77 6.00
N ARG A 58 -0.10 2.36 5.65
CA ARG A 58 0.94 3.23 5.11
C ARG A 58 0.46 4.00 3.86
N PHE A 59 -0.23 3.32 2.93
CA PHE A 59 -0.75 3.97 1.74
C PHE A 59 -1.90 4.96 2.04
N ILE A 60 -2.73 4.67 3.05
CA ILE A 60 -3.71 5.65 3.56
C ILE A 60 -2.97 6.89 4.08
N ASP A 61 -1.98 6.71 4.96
CA ASP A 61 -1.25 7.82 5.56
C ASP A 61 -0.54 8.67 4.48
N VAL A 62 0.03 8.05 3.43
CA VAL A 62 0.64 8.78 2.29
C VAL A 62 -0.39 9.58 1.49
N TYR A 63 -1.56 9.00 1.23
CA TYR A 63 -2.63 9.66 0.50
C TYR A 63 -3.22 10.84 1.29
N GLU A 64 -3.47 10.65 2.59
CA GLU A 64 -3.99 11.69 3.49
C GLU A 64 -2.99 12.83 3.66
N ALA A 65 -1.70 12.52 3.89
CA ALA A 65 -0.65 13.54 4.01
C ALA A 65 -0.48 14.40 2.75
N GLY A 66 -0.83 13.87 1.57
CA GLY A 66 -0.85 14.64 0.34
C GLY A 66 -2.06 15.56 0.18
N GLN A 67 -3.12 15.43 0.99
CA GLN A 67 -4.26 16.36 0.97
C GLN A 67 -4.03 17.59 1.85
N GLU A 68 -3.14 17.47 2.83
CA GLU A 68 -2.81 18.53 3.79
C GLU A 68 -1.70 19.48 3.31
N ALA A 69 -1.04 19.16 2.18
CA ALA A 69 0.08 19.90 1.59
C ALA A 69 -0.36 20.90 0.52
#